data_AF-A0A539D705-F1
#
_entry.id   AF-A0A539D705-F1
#
_cell.length_a   1.000
_cell.length_b   1.000
_cell.length_c   1.000
_cell.angle_alpha   90.00
_cell.angle_beta   90.00
_cell.angle_gamma   90.00
#
_symmetry.space_group_name_H-M   'P 1'
#
loop_
_entity.id
_entity.type
_entity.pdbx_description
1 polymer ?
#
loop_
_entity_poly.entity_id
_entity_poly.type
_entity_poly.pdbx_seq_one_letter_code
_entity_poly.pdbx_strand_id
1 'polypeptide(L)'
;MSSRVSRWKAALVWCYGLRNPFRFTIDPYTDRLFIGDVGGNTWEEVDISVGGENFGWPILEAGMPTGVGCFQPLPPFQAPILSYWHDPSDPTGGSGFYAIVGGPVYRGGPIPNRFPLDYEGIYFYTDVQKGWIRCARDSAGTWVPKLVPGQADSVNWAKGLGFVTDLQQGTDGALYYTTYNGAFRRISYPLPVSGTPEVPEASPARPRASARPNPFLAGQTTRFTGMTGRLSVFDPMGRLVRRLDAPEWDGLDASGNRVSPGPYWGVSGAGVRLKTFVVR
;
A
#
# COMPACT_ATOMS: atom_id res chain seq x y z
N MET A 1 11.25 0.87 -42.76
CA MET A 1 9.80 0.59 -42.70
C MET A 1 9.31 0.92 -41.29
N SER A 2 8.58 2.04 -41.14
CA SER A 2 8.04 2.51 -39.85
C SER A 2 6.78 1.72 -39.53
N SER A 3 6.84 0.79 -38.57
CA SER A 3 5.66 0.12 -38.04
C SER A 3 4.93 1.07 -37.11
N ARG A 4 3.92 1.77 -37.66
CA ARG A 4 2.89 2.44 -36.87
C ARG A 4 2.09 1.37 -36.15
N VAL A 5 2.50 1.02 -34.93
CA VAL A 5 1.58 0.45 -33.94
C VAL A 5 0.43 1.47 -33.79
N SER A 6 -0.79 0.99 -33.97
CA SER A 6 -1.99 1.82 -34.05
C SER A 6 -2.14 2.70 -32.80
N ARG A 7 -2.05 4.02 -32.99
CA ARG A 7 -2.09 5.07 -31.94
C ARG A 7 -3.28 4.99 -30.97
N TRP A 8 -4.32 4.23 -31.28
CA TRP A 8 -5.52 4.13 -30.46
C TRP A 8 -5.42 3.12 -29.30
N LYS A 9 -4.56 2.09 -29.41
CA LYS A 9 -4.38 1.10 -28.31
C LYS A 9 -3.38 1.57 -27.25
N ALA A 10 -2.49 2.50 -27.59
CA ALA A 10 -1.50 3.06 -26.67
C ALA A 10 -2.05 4.20 -25.79
N ALA A 11 -3.22 4.77 -26.12
CA ALA A 11 -3.79 5.89 -25.38
C ALA A 11 -4.23 5.54 -23.94
N LEU A 12 -4.39 4.24 -23.62
CA LEU A 12 -4.72 3.75 -22.29
C LEU A 12 -3.50 3.24 -21.49
N VAL A 13 -2.30 3.29 -22.08
CA VAL A 13 -1.07 2.83 -21.45
C VAL A 13 -0.42 4.01 -20.74
N TRP A 14 -0.40 3.98 -19.40
CA TRP A 14 0.27 5.00 -18.60
C TRP A 14 1.79 4.83 -18.61
N CYS A 15 2.28 3.63 -18.31
CA CYS A 15 3.68 3.22 -18.39
C CYS A 15 3.75 1.75 -18.78
N TYR A 16 4.95 1.24 -19.11
CA TYR A 16 5.15 -0.14 -19.53
C TYR A 16 6.50 -0.68 -19.06
N GLY A 17 6.77 -1.96 -19.32
CA GLY A 17 8.01 -2.61 -18.89
C GLY A 17 8.03 -3.01 -17.42
N LEU A 18 6.85 -3.19 -16.80
CA LEU A 18 6.67 -3.76 -15.46
C LEU A 18 6.41 -5.27 -15.58
N ARG A 19 6.73 -6.04 -14.53
CA ARG A 19 6.55 -7.50 -14.50
C ARG A 19 5.25 -7.92 -13.84
N ASN A 20 5.06 -7.53 -12.59
CA ASN A 20 3.91 -7.82 -11.75
C ASN A 20 3.66 -6.65 -10.76
N PRO A 21 3.17 -5.50 -11.25
CA PRO A 21 2.89 -4.35 -10.41
C PRO A 21 1.75 -4.66 -9.43
N PHE A 22 2.10 -4.92 -8.17
CA PHE A 22 1.16 -5.47 -7.19
C PHE A 22 0.32 -4.40 -6.49
N ARG A 23 0.94 -3.30 -6.03
CA ARG A 23 0.24 -2.09 -5.59
C ARG A 23 0.94 -0.86 -6.12
N PHE A 24 0.17 0.22 -6.15
CA PHE A 24 0.69 1.55 -6.40
C PHE A 24 0.02 2.59 -5.52
N THR A 25 0.70 3.73 -5.37
CA THR A 25 0.19 4.92 -4.70
C THR A 25 0.45 6.13 -5.60
N ILE A 26 -0.54 6.99 -5.76
CA ILE A 26 -0.34 8.31 -6.36
C ILE A 26 -0.11 9.29 -5.20
N ASP A 27 1.04 9.96 -5.21
CA ASP A 27 1.31 11.03 -4.26
C ASP A 27 0.57 12.31 -4.68
N PRO A 28 -0.44 12.77 -3.93
CA PRO A 28 -1.28 13.90 -4.33
C PRO A 28 -0.55 15.25 -4.32
N TYR A 29 0.67 15.32 -3.79
CA TYR A 29 1.47 16.56 -3.79
C TYR A 29 2.40 16.68 -5.01
N THR A 30 2.76 15.56 -5.63
CA THR A 30 3.74 15.54 -6.73
C THR A 30 3.22 14.87 -7.98
N ASP A 31 2.01 14.32 -7.96
CA ASP A 31 1.39 13.53 -9.04
C ASP A 31 2.26 12.37 -9.53
N ARG A 32 3.15 11.87 -8.65
CA ARG A 32 4.03 10.73 -8.95
C ARG A 32 3.33 9.44 -8.59
N LEU A 33 3.34 8.49 -9.51
CA LEU A 33 2.84 7.13 -9.30
C LEU A 33 3.99 6.24 -8.79
N PHE A 34 3.94 5.82 -7.54
CA PHE A 34 4.86 4.86 -6.93
C PHE A 34 4.32 3.46 -7.12
N ILE A 35 5.11 2.54 -7.65
CA ILE A 35 4.67 1.20 -8.03
C ILE A 35 5.58 0.18 -7.34
N GLY A 36 5.01 -0.74 -6.55
CA GLY A 36 5.74 -1.93 -6.14
C GLY A 36 5.64 -2.99 -7.22
N ASP A 37 6.74 -3.31 -7.88
CA ASP A 37 6.81 -4.30 -8.96
C ASP A 37 7.50 -5.58 -8.49
N VAL A 38 6.73 -6.67 -8.44
CA VAL A 38 7.20 -7.95 -7.91
C VAL A 38 8.08 -8.64 -8.93
N GLY A 39 9.30 -8.97 -8.53
CA GLY A 39 10.33 -9.62 -9.31
C GLY A 39 9.93 -10.93 -9.98
N GLY A 40 10.61 -11.24 -11.07
CA GLY A 40 10.63 -12.55 -11.70
C GLY A 40 11.32 -13.58 -10.82
N ASN A 41 12.64 -13.44 -10.68
CA ASN A 41 13.50 -14.44 -10.05
C ASN A 41 14.46 -13.87 -9.01
N THR A 42 14.80 -12.57 -9.10
CA THR A 42 16.00 -12.09 -8.40
C THR A 42 15.89 -10.75 -7.72
N TRP A 43 15.04 -9.84 -8.18
CA TRP A 43 14.94 -8.50 -7.60
C TRP A 43 13.50 -8.10 -7.37
N GLU A 44 13.26 -7.49 -6.22
CA GLU A 44 12.05 -6.71 -5.99
C GLU A 44 12.33 -5.23 -6.24
N GLU A 45 11.35 -4.50 -6.78
CA GLU A 45 11.56 -3.13 -7.25
C GLU A 45 10.44 -2.18 -6.83
N VAL A 46 10.81 -0.91 -6.66
CA VAL A 46 9.87 0.20 -6.61
C VAL A 46 10.21 1.18 -7.71
N ASP A 47 9.20 1.51 -8.51
CA ASP A 47 9.29 2.43 -9.62
C ASP A 47 8.51 3.72 -9.36
N ILE A 48 8.93 4.79 -10.02
CA ILE A 48 8.16 6.03 -10.12
C ILE A 48 7.83 6.31 -11.57
N SER A 49 6.54 6.55 -11.85
CA SER A 49 6.05 7.00 -13.14
C SER A 49 5.38 8.37 -13.04
N VAL A 50 5.68 9.24 -14.00
CA VAL A 50 4.90 10.44 -14.34
C VAL A 50 4.22 10.31 -15.72
N GLY A 51 4.45 9.19 -16.42
CA GLY A 51 3.77 8.79 -17.65
C GLY A 51 4.74 8.56 -18.81
N GLY A 52 4.58 7.44 -19.49
CA GLY A 52 5.30 7.04 -20.71
C GLY A 52 6.59 6.25 -20.47
N GLU A 53 6.98 6.01 -19.22
CA GLU A 53 8.21 5.31 -18.88
C GLU A 53 8.17 3.82 -19.28
N ASN A 54 9.36 3.32 -19.61
CA ASN A 54 9.67 1.92 -19.81
C ASN A 54 10.51 1.42 -18.64
N PHE A 55 10.01 0.52 -17.81
CA PHE A 55 10.77 -0.03 -16.67
C PHE A 55 11.62 -1.25 -17.04
N GLY A 56 11.58 -1.68 -18.32
CA GLY A 56 12.58 -2.58 -18.90
C GLY A 56 12.24 -4.08 -18.90
N TRP A 57 11.28 -4.55 -18.10
CA TRP A 57 10.84 -5.95 -18.14
C TRP A 57 10.23 -6.30 -19.52
N PRO A 58 10.48 -7.50 -20.09
CA PRO A 58 11.23 -8.62 -19.52
C PRO A 58 12.73 -8.62 -19.81
N ILE A 59 13.27 -7.59 -20.46
CA ILE A 59 14.69 -7.56 -20.85
C ILE A 59 15.56 -7.29 -19.61
N LEU A 60 15.07 -6.45 -18.69
CA LEU A 60 15.74 -6.05 -17.47
C LEU A 60 14.90 -6.37 -16.24
N GLU A 61 15.58 -6.69 -15.14
CA GLU A 61 15.06 -6.82 -13.77
C GLU A 61 16.05 -6.05 -12.87
N ALA A 62 15.63 -4.93 -12.29
CA ALA A 62 16.43 -3.97 -11.52
C ALA A 62 17.61 -3.39 -12.29
N GLY A 63 17.43 -3.22 -13.61
CA GLY A 63 18.51 -2.81 -14.52
C GLY A 63 19.50 -3.92 -14.88
N MET A 64 19.30 -5.15 -14.38
CA MET A 64 20.12 -6.30 -14.71
C MET A 64 19.50 -7.11 -15.86
N PRO A 65 20.28 -7.55 -16.86
CA PRO A 65 19.77 -8.40 -17.94
C PRO A 65 19.20 -9.72 -17.41
N THR A 66 17.98 -10.04 -17.82
CA THR A 66 17.31 -11.32 -17.46
C THR A 66 17.77 -12.49 -18.33
N GLY A 67 18.50 -12.21 -19.43
CA GLY A 67 18.78 -13.16 -20.50
C GLY A 67 17.65 -13.32 -21.52
N VAL A 68 16.53 -12.62 -21.35
CA VAL A 68 15.42 -12.56 -22.31
C VAL A 68 15.60 -11.39 -23.26
N GLY A 69 15.51 -11.65 -24.57
CA GLY A 69 15.60 -10.64 -25.61
C GLY A 69 17.05 -10.30 -26.00
N CYS A 70 17.35 -10.42 -27.29
CA CYS A 70 18.68 -10.17 -27.85
C CYS A 70 18.79 -8.72 -28.36
N PHE A 71 18.69 -7.72 -27.46
CA PHE A 71 18.77 -6.32 -27.85
C PHE A 71 20.15 -5.74 -27.52
N GLN A 72 20.88 -5.31 -28.54
CA GLN A 72 22.11 -4.53 -28.42
C GLN A 72 22.07 -3.36 -29.42
N PRO A 73 22.04 -2.09 -28.97
CA PRO A 73 21.98 -1.66 -27.56
C PRO A 73 20.62 -1.96 -26.91
N LEU A 74 20.59 -1.99 -25.58
CA LEU A 74 19.34 -2.07 -24.82
C LEU A 74 18.47 -0.83 -25.11
N PRO A 75 17.13 -0.98 -25.24
CA PRO A 75 16.24 0.17 -25.29
C PRO A 75 16.40 1.06 -24.05
N PRO A 76 16.21 2.39 -24.15
CA PRO A 76 16.13 3.25 -22.98
C PRO A 76 15.09 2.71 -21.99
N PHE A 77 15.47 2.69 -20.72
CA PHE A 77 14.61 2.30 -19.62
C PHE A 77 14.81 3.26 -18.45
N GLN A 78 13.79 3.35 -17.61
CA GLN A 78 13.83 4.06 -16.35
C GLN A 78 14.22 3.05 -15.26
N ALA A 79 15.31 3.32 -14.56
CA ALA A 79 15.73 2.48 -13.44
C ALA A 79 14.79 2.66 -12.25
N PRO A 80 14.59 1.60 -11.44
CA PRO A 80 13.78 1.68 -10.23
C PRO A 80 14.41 2.64 -9.23
N ILE A 81 13.58 3.27 -8.40
CA ILE A 81 14.04 4.14 -7.33
C ILE A 81 14.61 3.35 -6.14
N LEU A 82 14.16 2.11 -5.99
CA LEU A 82 14.63 1.16 -4.97
C LEU A 82 14.59 -0.23 -5.57
N SER A 83 15.62 -1.03 -5.30
CA SER A 83 15.58 -2.46 -5.58
C SER A 83 16.29 -3.22 -4.47
N TYR A 84 15.91 -4.47 -4.27
CA TYR A 84 16.66 -5.37 -3.41
C TYR A 84 16.65 -6.81 -3.93
N TRP A 85 17.80 -7.45 -3.75
CA TRP A 85 18.06 -8.81 -4.20
C TRP A 85 17.31 -9.82 -3.33
N HIS A 86 16.87 -10.91 -3.95
CA HIS A 86 16.38 -12.10 -3.29
C HIS A 86 17.53 -12.82 -2.58
N ASP A 87 17.91 -12.32 -1.41
CA ASP A 87 19.01 -12.88 -0.62
C ASP A 87 18.76 -14.36 -0.26
N PRO A 88 19.58 -15.30 -0.78
CA PRO A 88 19.47 -16.72 -0.46
C PRO A 88 19.78 -17.03 1.00
N SER A 89 20.50 -16.13 1.69
CA SER A 89 20.87 -16.24 3.09
C SER A 89 19.88 -15.60 4.05
N ASP A 90 18.77 -15.03 3.54
CA ASP A 90 17.75 -14.41 4.39
C ASP A 90 17.11 -15.45 5.33
N PRO A 91 17.22 -15.28 6.67
CA PRO A 91 16.70 -16.21 7.66
C PRO A 91 15.16 -16.32 7.64
N THR A 92 14.45 -15.41 6.97
CA THR A 92 12.98 -15.49 6.84
C THR A 92 12.52 -16.29 5.61
N GLY A 93 13.42 -16.97 4.88
CA GLY A 93 13.02 -17.95 3.87
C GLY A 93 13.92 -18.16 2.65
N GLY A 94 15.14 -17.62 2.60
CA GLY A 94 16.02 -17.78 1.44
C GLY A 94 15.41 -17.28 0.12
N SER A 95 16.05 -17.62 -1.00
CA SER A 95 15.90 -17.06 -2.36
C SER A 95 14.54 -17.28 -3.06
N GLY A 96 13.45 -17.53 -2.32
CA GLY A 96 12.16 -17.89 -2.91
C GLY A 96 10.93 -17.19 -2.34
N PHE A 97 11.09 -16.31 -1.34
CA PHE A 97 9.95 -15.70 -0.66
C PHE A 97 10.08 -14.18 -0.53
N TYR A 98 9.99 -13.50 -1.67
CA TYR A 98 9.97 -12.04 -1.79
C TYR A 98 8.78 -11.62 -2.66
N ALA A 99 8.12 -10.56 -2.23
CA ALA A 99 7.05 -9.92 -2.98
C ALA A 99 6.85 -8.51 -2.42
N ILE A 100 7.41 -7.52 -3.09
CA ILE A 100 7.18 -6.11 -2.75
C ILE A 100 5.69 -5.81 -2.83
N VAL A 101 5.19 -5.12 -1.81
CA VAL A 101 3.83 -4.57 -1.80
C VAL A 101 3.86 -3.10 -2.20
N GLY A 102 4.90 -2.35 -1.85
CA GLY A 102 4.87 -0.88 -1.88
C GLY A 102 4.12 -0.30 -0.67
N GLY A 103 3.71 0.96 -0.76
CA GLY A 103 2.98 1.65 0.30
C GLY A 103 2.79 3.15 0.02
N PRO A 104 2.49 3.96 1.04
CA PRO A 104 2.18 5.37 0.88
C PRO A 104 3.43 6.26 0.90
N VAL A 105 3.35 7.40 0.23
CA VAL A 105 4.17 8.57 0.61
C VAL A 105 3.46 9.27 1.77
N TYR A 106 4.17 9.45 2.88
CA TYR A 106 3.57 10.06 4.06
C TYR A 106 3.43 11.57 3.90
N ARG A 107 2.19 12.04 4.06
CA ARG A 107 1.76 13.43 3.94
C ARG A 107 1.02 13.84 5.20
N GLY A 108 1.75 14.33 6.19
CA GLY A 108 1.21 14.65 7.51
C GLY A 108 0.31 15.87 7.52
N GLY A 109 0.57 16.86 6.66
CA GLY A 109 -0.25 18.07 6.50
C GLY A 109 -0.62 18.73 7.85
N PRO A 110 -1.78 19.42 7.93
CA PRO A 110 -2.30 19.99 9.18
C PRO A 110 -3.05 18.96 10.06
N ILE A 111 -2.77 17.66 9.94
CA ILE A 111 -3.52 16.61 10.64
C ILE A 111 -3.15 16.61 12.14
N PRO A 112 -4.14 16.59 13.06
CA PRO A 112 -3.91 16.39 14.50
C PRO A 112 -3.30 15.01 14.78
N ASN A 113 -2.32 14.93 15.69
CA ASN A 113 -1.63 13.67 16.06
C ASN A 113 -0.90 12.96 14.91
N ARG A 114 -0.47 13.72 13.89
CA ARG A 114 0.42 13.22 12.83
C ARG A 114 1.77 12.77 13.39
N PHE A 115 2.49 11.98 12.60
CA PHE A 115 3.88 11.68 12.84
C PHE A 115 4.72 12.98 12.79
N PRO A 116 5.91 13.02 13.41
CA PRO A 116 6.80 14.18 13.36
C PRO A 116 7.06 14.68 11.93
N LEU A 117 7.41 15.96 11.79
CA LEU A 117 7.67 16.56 10.46
C LEU A 117 8.76 15.86 9.66
N ASP A 118 9.68 15.15 10.33
CA ASP A 118 10.71 14.31 9.67
C ASP A 118 10.14 13.19 8.80
N TYR A 119 8.86 12.86 8.97
CA TYR A 119 8.14 11.86 8.18
C TYR A 119 7.53 12.42 6.90
N GLU A 120 7.46 13.74 6.74
CA GLU A 120 6.87 14.35 5.55
C GLU A 120 7.66 13.99 4.28
N GLY A 121 6.97 13.42 3.29
CA GLY A 121 7.57 12.96 2.03
C GLY A 121 8.34 11.66 2.10
N ILE A 122 8.31 10.95 3.23
CA ILE A 122 8.89 9.61 3.34
C ILE A 122 7.99 8.62 2.62
N TYR A 123 8.57 7.87 1.69
CA TYR A 123 7.92 6.73 1.07
C TYR A 123 8.10 5.49 1.94
N PHE A 124 6.99 4.88 2.30
CA PHE A 124 6.94 3.63 3.05
C PHE A 124 6.65 2.47 2.11
N TYR A 125 7.36 1.37 2.31
CA TYR A 125 7.17 0.15 1.55
C TYR A 125 7.40 -1.09 2.42
N THR A 126 6.80 -2.20 2.01
CA THR A 126 6.86 -3.49 2.70
C THR A 126 6.98 -4.60 1.68
N ASP A 127 7.40 -5.76 2.17
CA ASP A 127 7.35 -7.03 1.45
C ASP A 127 6.36 -7.97 2.14
N VAL A 128 5.59 -8.73 1.35
CA VAL A 128 4.56 -9.64 1.86
C VAL A 128 5.15 -10.65 2.82
N GLN A 129 6.28 -11.26 2.50
CA GLN A 129 6.77 -12.42 3.25
C GLN A 129 7.78 -12.04 4.33
N LYS A 130 8.37 -10.84 4.23
CA LYS A 130 9.36 -10.39 5.22
C LYS A 130 8.77 -9.71 6.45
N GLY A 131 7.58 -9.12 6.31
CA GLY A 131 6.90 -8.48 7.45
C GLY A 131 7.69 -7.35 8.11
N TRP A 132 8.53 -6.66 7.33
CA TRP A 132 9.14 -5.39 7.67
C TRP A 132 8.48 -4.25 6.92
N ILE A 133 8.56 -3.04 7.46
CA ILE A 133 8.33 -1.80 6.73
C ILE A 133 9.66 -1.05 6.67
N ARG A 134 10.00 -0.52 5.50
CA ARG A 134 11.17 0.31 5.25
C ARG A 134 10.76 1.68 4.73
N CYS A 135 11.70 2.61 4.80
CA CYS A 135 11.49 4.01 4.47
C CYS A 135 12.57 4.50 3.52
N ALA A 136 12.15 5.21 2.48
CA ALA A 136 13.05 5.93 1.60
C ALA A 136 12.57 7.38 1.43
N ARG A 137 13.48 8.25 1.00
CA ARG A 137 13.14 9.61 0.63
C ARG A 137 13.86 10.03 -0.63
N ASP A 138 13.27 10.97 -1.34
CA ASP A 138 13.94 11.72 -2.39
C ASP A 138 15.04 12.60 -1.78
N SER A 139 16.24 12.52 -2.34
CA SER A 139 17.40 13.33 -2.02
C SER A 139 17.99 13.86 -3.33
N ALA A 140 17.38 14.94 -3.84
CA ALA A 140 17.76 15.61 -5.09
C ALA A 140 17.68 14.72 -6.34
N GLY A 141 16.59 13.94 -6.46
CA GLY A 141 16.33 13.03 -7.57
C GLY A 141 16.81 11.60 -7.34
N THR A 142 17.58 11.36 -6.27
CA THR A 142 17.99 10.00 -5.86
C THR A 142 17.22 9.58 -4.63
N TRP A 143 16.56 8.43 -4.70
CA TRP A 143 15.89 7.85 -3.55
C TRP A 143 16.86 7.07 -2.69
N VAL A 144 16.89 7.39 -1.40
CA VAL A 144 17.82 6.79 -0.44
C VAL A 144 17.07 6.33 0.80
N PRO A 145 17.53 5.26 1.49
CA PRO A 145 17.02 4.89 2.80
C PRO A 145 17.07 6.09 3.75
N LYS A 146 15.99 6.31 4.51
CA LYS A 146 15.90 7.42 5.46
C LYS A 146 15.60 6.90 6.85
N LEU A 147 16.57 7.11 7.75
CA LEU A 147 16.36 6.93 9.18
C LEU A 147 15.43 8.03 9.70
N VAL A 148 14.36 7.61 10.39
CA VAL A 148 13.38 8.48 11.05
C VAL A 148 13.17 8.05 12.51
N PRO A 149 12.73 8.95 13.41
CA PRO A 149 12.59 8.62 14.83
C PRO A 149 11.57 7.50 15.09
N GLY A 150 11.90 6.50 15.92
CA GLY A 150 10.99 5.38 16.24
C GLY A 150 11.16 4.15 15.33
N GLN A 151 12.17 4.16 14.46
CA GLN A 151 12.56 3.04 13.61
C GLN A 151 13.17 1.89 14.43
N ALA A 152 12.81 0.64 14.08
CA ALA A 152 13.21 -0.57 14.81
C ALA A 152 14.70 -0.89 14.72
N ASP A 153 15.35 -0.67 13.57
CA ASP A 153 16.82 -0.75 13.42
C ASP A 153 17.34 0.08 12.25
N SER A 154 18.64 0.02 11.96
CA SER A 154 19.28 0.81 10.89
C SER A 154 18.72 0.62 9.47
N VAL A 155 17.88 -0.39 9.23
CA VAL A 155 17.34 -0.70 7.90
C VAL A 155 15.81 -0.64 7.88
N ASN A 156 15.16 -1.23 8.88
CA ASN A 156 13.73 -1.45 8.92
C ASN A 156 13.09 -0.51 9.92
N TRP A 157 12.15 0.29 9.44
CA TRP A 157 11.32 1.17 10.25
C TRP A 157 10.46 0.38 11.23
N ALA A 158 9.84 -0.70 10.77
CA ALA A 158 9.14 -1.65 11.62
C ALA A 158 9.43 -3.09 11.18
N LYS A 159 9.28 -4.05 12.09
CA LYS A 159 9.49 -5.49 11.82
C LYS A 159 8.52 -6.35 12.63
N GLY A 160 8.47 -7.65 12.32
CA GLY A 160 7.64 -8.61 13.04
C GLY A 160 6.15 -8.44 12.75
N LEU A 161 5.80 -7.87 11.59
CA LEU A 161 4.42 -7.49 11.25
C LEU A 161 3.60 -8.67 10.68
N GLY A 162 4.24 -9.82 10.46
CA GLY A 162 3.67 -10.95 9.73
C GLY A 162 3.54 -10.66 8.25
N PHE A 163 2.66 -11.39 7.54
CA PHE A 163 2.58 -11.25 6.09
C PHE A 163 1.76 -10.03 5.65
N VAL A 164 2.38 -8.87 5.46
CA VAL A 164 1.70 -7.62 5.11
C VAL A 164 1.21 -7.66 3.65
N THR A 165 -0.01 -7.20 3.38
CA THR A 165 -0.62 -7.30 2.03
C THR A 165 -1.17 -5.98 1.52
N ASP A 166 -1.17 -4.96 2.38
CA ASP A 166 -1.49 -3.58 2.06
C ASP A 166 -0.96 -2.68 3.19
N LEU A 167 -0.51 -1.49 2.84
CA LEU A 167 -0.01 -0.45 3.73
C LEU A 167 -0.48 0.90 3.19
N GLN A 168 -1.14 1.70 4.02
CA GLN A 168 -1.73 2.98 3.63
C GLN A 168 -1.66 4.01 4.76
N GLN A 169 -1.62 5.29 4.41
CA GLN A 169 -1.84 6.37 5.36
C GLN A 169 -3.33 6.63 5.50
N GLY A 170 -3.83 6.76 6.73
CA GLY A 170 -5.20 7.20 6.99
C GLY A 170 -5.32 8.71 7.13
N THR A 171 -6.56 9.20 7.07
CA THR A 171 -6.90 10.62 7.24
C THR A 171 -6.59 11.18 8.63
N ASP A 172 -6.36 10.31 9.61
CA ASP A 172 -5.91 10.66 10.97
C ASP A 172 -4.38 10.73 11.10
N GLY A 173 -3.64 10.63 10.00
CA GLY A 173 -2.17 10.74 9.99
C GLY A 173 -1.46 9.50 10.51
N ALA A 174 -2.18 8.45 10.89
CA ALA A 174 -1.61 7.15 11.23
C ALA A 174 -1.35 6.30 9.98
N LEU A 175 -0.44 5.33 10.10
CA LEU A 175 -0.28 4.29 9.10
C LEU A 175 -1.17 3.09 9.46
N TYR A 176 -1.68 2.43 8.43
CA TYR A 176 -2.53 1.26 8.54
C TYR A 176 -2.02 0.17 7.65
N TYR A 177 -2.04 -1.05 8.15
CA TYR A 177 -1.64 -2.19 7.35
C TYR A 177 -2.57 -3.37 7.57
N THR A 178 -2.59 -4.25 6.58
CA THR A 178 -3.33 -5.49 6.64
C THR A 178 -2.43 -6.67 6.38
N THR A 179 -2.80 -7.82 6.92
CA THR A 179 -2.02 -9.05 6.73
C THR A 179 -2.78 -10.10 5.93
N TYR A 180 -2.06 -11.07 5.37
CA TYR A 180 -2.60 -12.22 4.67
C TYR A 180 -3.56 -13.02 5.56
N ASN A 181 -3.23 -13.12 6.85
CA ASN A 181 -4.09 -13.69 7.87
C ASN A 181 -5.14 -12.68 8.40
N GLY A 182 -5.64 -11.79 7.54
CA GLY A 182 -6.83 -10.96 7.77
C GLY A 182 -6.76 -9.99 8.95
N ALA A 183 -5.59 -9.73 9.54
CA ALA A 183 -5.47 -8.69 10.55
C ALA A 183 -5.53 -7.32 9.87
N PHE A 184 -6.11 -6.35 10.59
CA PHE A 184 -6.05 -4.94 10.26
C PHE A 184 -5.46 -4.20 11.45
N ARG A 185 -4.39 -3.44 11.24
CA ARG A 185 -3.60 -2.84 12.32
C ARG A 185 -3.31 -1.37 12.04
N ARG A 186 -3.20 -0.60 13.11
CA ARG A 186 -2.88 0.84 13.12
C ARG A 186 -1.51 1.03 13.74
N ILE A 187 -0.69 1.85 13.12
CA ILE A 187 0.58 2.33 13.66
C ILE A 187 0.43 3.84 13.87
N SER A 188 0.48 4.27 15.12
CA SER A 188 0.39 5.67 15.51
C SER A 188 1.67 6.09 16.20
N TYR A 189 2.11 7.33 15.94
CA TYR A 189 3.17 7.94 16.71
C TYR A 189 2.59 8.47 18.03
N PRO A 190 3.00 7.97 19.20
CA PRO A 190 2.56 8.55 20.46
C PRO A 190 3.15 9.97 20.57
N LEU A 191 2.31 10.98 20.80
CA LEU A 191 2.81 12.28 21.27
C LEU A 191 3.53 12.04 22.60
N PRO A 192 4.63 12.75 22.91
CA PRO A 192 5.34 12.53 24.15
C PRO A 192 4.44 12.93 25.32
N VAL A 193 3.82 11.94 25.95
CA VAL A 193 3.56 11.97 27.40
C VAL A 193 4.87 11.49 27.99
N SER A 194 5.54 12.33 28.78
CA SER A 194 6.82 12.07 29.46
C SER A 194 7.09 10.58 29.69
N GLY A 195 7.89 9.96 28.82
CA GLY A 195 8.10 8.51 28.80
C GLY A 195 8.75 8.09 27.48
N THR A 196 9.69 7.14 27.58
CA THR A 196 10.43 6.52 26.48
C THR A 196 9.48 6.08 25.34
N PRO A 197 9.84 6.23 24.06
CA PRO A 197 9.00 5.74 22.97
C PRO A 197 8.90 4.21 23.05
N GLU A 198 7.74 3.68 23.41
CA GLU A 198 7.43 2.27 23.22
C GLU A 198 7.01 2.05 21.76
N VAL A 199 7.63 1.07 21.11
CA VAL A 199 7.06 0.46 19.90
C VAL A 199 5.70 -0.11 20.32
N PRO A 200 4.56 0.37 19.79
CA PRO A 200 3.28 -0.15 20.21
C PRO A 200 3.24 -1.64 19.91
N GLU A 201 3.09 -2.44 20.96
CA GLU A 201 2.92 -3.87 20.83
C GLU A 201 1.77 -4.11 19.85
N ALA A 202 2.00 -5.03 18.92
CA ALA A 202 1.04 -5.46 17.93
C ALA A 202 -0.29 -5.80 18.65
N SER A 203 -1.29 -4.89 18.59
CA SER A 203 -2.62 -5.10 19.20
C SER A 203 -3.09 -6.54 18.99
N PRO A 204 -3.66 -7.22 20.01
CA PRO A 204 -4.08 -8.61 19.88
C PRO A 204 -5.01 -8.77 18.69
N ALA A 205 -4.95 -9.95 18.05
CA ALA A 205 -5.74 -10.28 16.87
C ALA A 205 -7.22 -9.94 17.11
N ARG A 206 -7.69 -8.82 16.52
CA ARG A 206 -9.09 -8.44 16.57
C ARG A 206 -9.89 -9.38 15.65
N PRO A 207 -11.14 -9.72 15.98
CA PRO A 207 -11.93 -10.64 15.18
C PRO A 207 -12.00 -10.17 13.73
N ARG A 208 -11.81 -11.10 12.78
CA ARG A 208 -11.81 -10.78 11.35
C ARG A 208 -13.24 -10.49 10.92
N ALA A 209 -13.49 -9.26 10.46
CA ALA A 209 -14.77 -8.91 9.91
C ALA A 209 -14.86 -9.26 8.42
N SER A 210 -15.96 -9.86 7.97
CA SER A 210 -16.20 -10.13 6.55
C SER A 210 -17.60 -9.70 6.12
N ALA A 211 -17.68 -9.10 4.94
CA ALA A 211 -18.93 -8.76 4.27
C ALA A 211 -19.23 -9.88 3.27
N ARG A 212 -20.40 -10.51 3.35
CA ARG A 212 -20.86 -11.49 2.35
C ARG A 212 -22.35 -11.24 2.04
N PRO A 213 -22.73 -11.08 0.76
CA PRO A 213 -21.87 -11.07 -0.43
C PRO A 213 -20.98 -9.81 -0.51
N ASN A 214 -19.84 -9.92 -1.19
CA ASN A 214 -18.96 -8.81 -1.52
C ASN A 214 -18.34 -9.10 -2.91
N PRO A 215 -18.60 -8.30 -3.95
CA PRO A 215 -19.45 -7.09 -3.98
C PRO A 215 -20.94 -7.36 -3.67
N PHE A 216 -21.68 -6.32 -3.27
CA PHE A 216 -23.14 -6.36 -3.12
C PHE A 216 -23.79 -5.12 -3.76
N LEU A 217 -25.08 -5.21 -4.10
CA LEU A 217 -25.82 -4.12 -4.75
C LEU A 217 -26.24 -3.06 -3.74
N ALA A 218 -26.20 -1.79 -4.12
CA ALA A 218 -26.81 -0.73 -3.33
C ALA A 218 -28.29 -1.05 -3.07
N GLY A 219 -28.77 -0.86 -1.84
CA GLY A 219 -30.12 -1.21 -1.39
C GLY A 219 -30.29 -2.66 -0.95
N GLN A 220 -29.27 -3.51 -1.09
CA GLN A 220 -29.26 -4.84 -0.50
C GLN A 220 -28.51 -4.80 0.84
N THR A 221 -29.19 -5.17 1.93
CA THR A 221 -28.56 -5.25 3.24
C THR A 221 -27.52 -6.37 3.27
N THR A 222 -26.26 -6.01 3.51
CA THR A 222 -25.17 -6.94 3.75
C THR A 222 -24.83 -6.97 5.24
N ARG A 223 -24.76 -8.17 5.79
CA ARG A 223 -24.34 -8.40 7.18
C ARG A 223 -22.85 -8.61 7.26
N PHE A 224 -22.23 -7.92 8.21
CA PHE A 224 -20.81 -8.07 8.51
C PHE A 224 -20.63 -9.07 9.65
N THR A 225 -20.06 -10.22 9.33
CA THR A 225 -19.71 -11.23 10.33
C THR A 225 -18.41 -10.86 11.04
N GLY A 226 -18.25 -11.24 12.30
CA GLY A 226 -17.03 -10.92 13.07
C GLY A 226 -16.98 -9.49 13.64
N MET A 227 -18.06 -8.72 13.52
CA MET A 227 -18.23 -7.42 14.16
C MET A 227 -19.29 -7.49 15.27
N THR A 228 -19.05 -6.77 16.35
CA THR A 228 -20.05 -6.49 17.39
C THR A 228 -20.18 -4.98 17.59
N GLY A 229 -21.41 -4.53 17.88
CA GLY A 229 -21.73 -3.13 18.14
C GLY A 229 -21.84 -2.25 16.89
N ARG A 230 -21.70 -0.93 17.10
CA ARG A 230 -21.85 0.11 16.08
C ARG A 230 -20.86 -0.09 14.92
N LEU A 231 -21.33 0.11 13.70
CA LEU A 231 -20.54 0.16 12.46
C LEU A 231 -20.48 1.59 11.93
N SER A 232 -19.28 2.08 11.64
CA SER A 232 -19.04 3.32 10.89
C SER A 232 -18.53 2.98 9.50
N VAL A 233 -19.21 3.46 8.47
CA VAL A 233 -18.84 3.26 7.06
C VAL A 233 -18.16 4.52 6.53
N PHE A 234 -17.09 4.35 5.77
CA PHE A 234 -16.30 5.43 5.18
C PHE A 234 -16.12 5.22 3.67
N ASP A 235 -16.10 6.31 2.92
CA ASP A 235 -15.81 6.34 1.48
C ASP A 235 -14.31 6.15 1.20
N PRO A 236 -13.86 5.99 -0.07
CA PRO A 236 -12.45 5.87 -0.44
C PRO A 236 -11.55 7.02 0.02
N MET A 237 -12.12 8.18 0.35
CA MET A 237 -11.38 9.34 0.83
C MET A 237 -11.37 9.42 2.37
N GLY A 238 -11.90 8.39 3.06
CA GLY A 238 -11.97 8.33 4.51
C GLY A 238 -13.04 9.22 5.12
N ARG A 239 -13.99 9.75 4.33
CA ARG A 239 -15.12 10.53 4.83
C ARG A 239 -16.18 9.60 5.39
N LEU A 240 -16.76 9.97 6.52
CA LEU A 240 -17.83 9.20 7.14
C LEU A 240 -19.08 9.23 6.26
N VAL A 241 -19.50 8.06 5.81
CA VAL A 241 -20.71 7.85 5.00
C VAL A 241 -21.93 7.66 5.90
N ARG A 242 -21.83 6.75 6.88
CA ARG A 242 -22.94 6.42 7.79
C ARG A 242 -22.46 5.77 9.08
N ARG A 243 -23.19 6.00 10.18
CA ARG A 243 -23.09 5.22 11.43
C ARG A 243 -24.33 4.36 11.59
N LEU A 244 -24.13 3.09 11.93
CA LEU A 244 -25.16 2.07 12.04
C LEU A 244 -25.05 1.42 13.41
N ASP A 245 -26.17 1.22 14.09
CA ASP A 245 -26.19 0.61 15.44
C ASP A 245 -26.00 -0.93 15.40
N ALA A 246 -26.00 -1.51 14.21
CA ALA A 246 -25.76 -2.91 13.94
C ALA A 246 -24.65 -3.09 12.89
N PRO A 247 -23.98 -4.27 12.84
CA PRO A 247 -23.01 -4.61 11.81
C PRO A 247 -23.69 -5.02 10.51
N GLU A 248 -24.58 -4.16 10.00
CA GLU A 248 -25.36 -4.36 8.78
C GLU A 248 -25.42 -3.04 8.02
N TRP A 249 -25.20 -3.07 6.71
CA TRP A 249 -25.30 -1.88 5.87
C TRP A 249 -26.01 -2.20 4.56
N ASP A 250 -26.84 -1.26 4.13
CA ASP A 250 -27.70 -1.30 2.95
C ASP A 250 -27.12 -0.54 1.75
N GLY A 251 -25.91 0.00 1.87
CA GLY A 251 -25.31 0.82 0.80
C GLY A 251 -25.89 2.24 0.71
N LEU A 252 -26.52 2.75 1.78
CA LEU A 252 -27.04 4.12 1.83
C LEU A 252 -26.17 5.03 2.72
N ASP A 253 -26.12 6.32 2.39
CA ASP A 253 -25.51 7.35 3.22
C ASP A 253 -26.40 7.74 4.42
N ALA A 254 -25.92 8.66 5.26
CA ALA A 254 -26.67 9.14 6.42
C ALA A 254 -27.99 9.87 6.07
N SER A 255 -28.15 10.32 4.83
CA SER A 255 -29.37 10.97 4.32
C SER A 255 -30.33 9.97 3.67
N GLY A 256 -29.97 8.69 3.61
CA GLY A 256 -30.77 7.64 2.96
C GLY A 256 -30.56 7.54 1.45
N ASN A 257 -29.59 8.24 0.87
CA ASN A 257 -29.29 8.15 -0.56
C ASN A 257 -28.36 6.99 -0.86
N ARG A 258 -28.48 6.43 -2.07
CA ARG A 258 -27.55 5.41 -2.57
C ARG A 258 -26.16 6.02 -2.71
N VAL A 259 -25.15 5.32 -2.19
CA VAL A 259 -23.77 5.71 -2.40
C VAL A 259 -23.30 5.34 -3.81
N SER A 260 -22.27 6.01 -4.30
CA SER A 260 -21.68 5.70 -5.60
C SER A 260 -21.07 4.29 -5.61
N PRO A 261 -21.09 3.58 -6.75
CA PRO A 261 -20.38 2.31 -6.87
C PRO A 261 -18.89 2.50 -6.57
N GLY A 262 -18.31 1.61 -5.77
CA GLY A 262 -16.91 1.75 -5.38
C GLY A 262 -16.54 1.05 -4.08
N PRO A 263 -15.25 1.16 -3.69
CA PRO A 263 -14.75 0.60 -2.44
C PRO A 263 -15.19 1.42 -1.22
N TYR A 264 -15.50 0.76 -0.11
CA TYR A 264 -15.85 1.40 1.17
C TYR A 264 -15.22 0.64 2.34
N TRP A 265 -15.01 1.33 3.46
CA TRP A 265 -14.45 0.74 4.68
C TRP A 265 -15.43 0.77 5.84
N GLY A 266 -15.45 -0.31 6.62
CA GLY A 266 -16.28 -0.45 7.81
C GLY A 266 -15.43 -0.54 9.07
N VAL A 267 -15.79 0.21 10.12
CA VAL A 267 -15.11 0.21 11.42
C VAL A 267 -16.14 -0.06 12.52
N SER A 268 -15.91 -1.08 13.37
CA SER A 268 -16.76 -1.28 14.56
C SER A 268 -16.26 -0.48 15.76
N GLY A 269 -17.15 -0.21 16.72
CA GLY A 269 -16.81 0.41 18.00
C GLY A 269 -15.73 -0.33 18.81
N ALA A 270 -15.50 -1.62 18.54
CA ALA A 270 -14.40 -2.40 19.10
C ALA A 270 -13.10 -2.33 18.27
N GLY A 271 -12.99 -1.37 17.32
CA GLY A 271 -11.83 -1.15 16.45
C GLY A 271 -11.54 -2.28 15.46
N VAL A 272 -12.52 -3.12 15.14
CA VAL A 272 -12.44 -4.12 14.06
C VAL A 272 -12.68 -3.41 12.74
N ARG A 273 -11.80 -3.59 11.74
CA ARG A 273 -11.97 -2.98 10.41
C ARG A 273 -12.19 -4.02 9.33
N LEU A 274 -13.07 -3.68 8.39
CA LEU A 274 -13.22 -4.37 7.12
C LEU A 274 -12.28 -3.80 6.08
N LYS A 275 -11.61 -4.71 5.40
CA LYS A 275 -10.60 -4.48 4.37
C LYS A 275 -11.22 -4.27 2.98
N THR A 276 -12.17 -3.36 2.88
CA THR A 276 -12.82 -2.96 1.61
C THR A 276 -13.98 -3.86 1.19
N PHE A 277 -15.16 -3.26 1.00
CA PHE A 277 -16.31 -3.88 0.32
C PHE A 277 -16.77 -3.00 -0.84
N VAL A 278 -17.27 -3.63 -1.89
CA VAL A 278 -17.62 -2.97 -3.15
C VAL A 278 -19.13 -2.90 -3.29
N VAL A 279 -19.65 -1.68 -3.36
CA VAL A 279 -21.04 -1.40 -3.73
C VAL A 279 -21.12 -1.33 -5.26
N ARG A 280 -22.09 -2.02 -5.86
CA ARG A 280 -22.46 -1.91 -7.28
C ARG A 280 -23.78 -1.16 -7.45
#